data_AF-A0A4Y2A779-F1
#
_entry.id   AF-A0A4Y2A779-F1
#
_cell.length_a   1.000
_cell.length_b   1.000
_cell.length_c   1.000
_cell.angle_alpha   90.00
_cell.angle_beta   90.00
_cell.angle_gamma   90.00
#
_symmetry.space_group_name_H-M   'P 1'
#
loop_
_entity.id
_entity.type
_entity.pdbx_description
1 polymer ?
#
loop_
_entity_poly.entity_id
_entity_poly.type
_entity_poly.pdbx_seq_one_letter_code
_entity_poly.pdbx_strand_id
1 'polypeptide(L)'
;MGGKADRMKSHVSKCKKPVISPNTVQTEAVNSGIVQENKGNSTSDENKTNSNMKHDLDLHVAKFFYSCNIPFNVAEQAEFLALIQKLRPGYKPPSRKALSENLLNEMWQFAPNSIHYLLSLWQRMVASVPYVKVSEPHLLETYTPEVTQAFVTSRLESVAVVLRDGLEDPLEDLGMVQQQLDQMSIIGRCEYEKTCALLVQLFDQSAQRYQELINIVPPSQVDIAIQEGQLTWLVYIIAAAIGGRVSFNTADEYDAMDGELICRVLQLMNLTDNRISQGGCEKLELAMIYFFQQFRKIYVGDQIQRTSKVYKRLSEVLGVSDESMVLSVFVRKILTNLKYWSRSEQIINRTLQLLSDLSVGYTSVRKLVKLDEVQFMLNNHTSEHFPFLGSAMQISDMRCRSVFYTALGRLLLINLGEDEEKFEQFMLPLTATFEAVGNALSNAESGVFNENETKKQLIGLARDLRGLAFAFNTKISYMMLFEWIYPTYTPILHRAIELWYHDPTVTTPVLKLFAELVVNRSQRLQFDVSSPNGVLLFREASKVIVSYGTRLLTMTNIPKDQMYKMKYPFYCF
;
A
#
# COMPACT_ATOMS: atom_id res chain seq x y z
N MET A 1 17.14 3.05 43.49
CA MET A 1 16.48 2.04 42.64
C MET A 1 15.64 1.14 43.53
N GLY A 2 14.33 1.06 43.32
CA GLY A 2 13.42 0.22 44.13
C GLY A 2 11.93 0.39 43.75
N GLY A 3 11.64 0.67 42.47
CA GLY A 3 10.36 1.28 42.08
C GLY A 3 9.27 0.35 41.55
N LYS A 4 9.58 -0.90 41.18
CA LYS A 4 8.61 -1.81 40.53
C LYS A 4 8.46 -3.17 41.21
N ALA A 5 9.56 -3.79 41.65
CA ALA A 5 9.52 -5.10 42.30
C ALA A 5 8.79 -5.07 43.66
N ASP A 6 9.01 -4.04 44.46
CA ASP A 6 8.40 -3.93 45.80
C ASP A 6 6.90 -3.61 45.75
N ARG A 7 6.46 -2.86 44.72
CA ARG A 7 5.04 -2.61 44.46
C ARG A 7 4.31 -3.90 44.05
N MET A 8 4.95 -4.74 43.24
CA MET A 8 4.38 -6.02 42.82
C MET A 8 4.33 -7.03 43.97
N LYS A 9 5.36 -7.09 44.82
CA LYS A 9 5.35 -7.90 46.05
C LYS A 9 4.26 -7.44 47.04
N SER A 10 4.08 -6.13 47.21
CA SER A 10 3.01 -5.54 48.02
C SER A 10 1.62 -5.93 47.49
N HIS A 11 1.42 -5.89 46.17
CA HIS A 11 0.15 -6.29 45.55
C HIS A 11 -0.13 -7.80 45.70
N VAL A 12 0.86 -8.66 45.49
CA VAL A 12 0.72 -10.12 45.66
C VAL A 12 0.40 -10.49 47.12
N SER A 13 0.95 -9.75 48.09
CA SER A 13 0.63 -9.98 49.51
C SER A 13 -0.83 -9.65 49.87
N LYS A 14 -1.44 -8.70 49.17
CA LYS A 14 -2.85 -8.29 49.37
C LYS A 14 -3.85 -9.19 48.64
N CYS A 15 -3.41 -9.96 47.64
CA CYS A 15 -4.26 -10.86 46.86
C CYS A 15 -4.33 -12.31 47.41
N LYS A 16 -3.74 -12.60 48.59
CA LYS A 16 -3.96 -13.90 49.25
C LYS A 16 -5.39 -13.96 49.80
N LYS A 17 -6.25 -14.72 49.12
CA LYS A 17 -7.65 -15.00 49.49
C LYS A 17 -7.75 -15.43 50.97
N PRO A 18 -8.73 -14.93 51.76
CA PRO A 18 -9.21 -15.70 52.89
C PRO A 18 -10.00 -16.89 52.33
N VAL A 19 -9.67 -18.09 52.81
CA VAL A 19 -10.49 -19.29 52.60
C VAL A 19 -11.78 -19.08 53.39
N ILE A 20 -12.90 -18.87 52.70
CA ILE A 20 -14.23 -18.87 53.32
C ILE A 20 -14.85 -20.23 53.01
N SER A 21 -14.92 -21.08 54.03
CA SER A 21 -15.72 -22.31 54.02
C SER A 21 -17.21 -21.96 54.14
N PRO A 22 -18.11 -22.73 53.51
CA PRO A 22 -19.54 -22.43 53.53
C PRO A 22 -20.14 -22.95 54.83
N ASN A 23 -20.61 -22.07 55.72
CA ASN A 23 -21.79 -22.25 56.57
C ASN A 23 -21.96 -21.09 57.56
N THR A 24 -23.22 -20.79 57.86
CA THR A 24 -23.76 -19.99 59.00
C THR A 24 -24.01 -18.49 58.78
N VAL A 25 -25.16 -18.20 58.14
CA VAL A 25 -26.38 -17.57 58.71
C VAL A 25 -26.24 -16.48 59.82
N GLN A 26 -27.02 -15.41 59.61
CA GLN A 26 -27.69 -14.48 60.56
C GLN A 26 -27.03 -13.14 60.97
N THR A 27 -27.68 -12.07 60.49
CA THR A 27 -28.12 -10.85 61.19
C THR A 27 -27.57 -10.55 62.58
N GLU A 28 -27.00 -9.36 62.76
CA GLU A 28 -27.49 -8.37 63.74
C GLU A 28 -26.83 -6.99 63.56
N ALA A 29 -27.62 -5.97 63.86
CA ALA A 29 -27.37 -4.55 63.64
C ALA A 29 -26.54 -3.91 64.77
N VAL A 30 -25.76 -2.87 64.46
CA VAL A 30 -25.44 -1.82 65.43
C VAL A 30 -25.52 -0.44 64.76
N ASN A 31 -26.37 0.37 65.37
CA ASN A 31 -26.71 1.74 65.09
C ASN A 31 -25.65 2.69 65.68
N SER A 32 -25.33 3.82 65.02
CA SER A 32 -25.25 5.17 65.63
C SER A 32 -24.50 6.17 64.73
N GLY A 33 -25.11 7.34 64.53
CA GLY A 33 -24.46 8.51 63.92
C GLY A 33 -25.40 9.42 63.16
N ILE A 34 -26.33 10.06 63.88
CA ILE A 34 -27.23 11.12 63.37
C ILE A 34 -26.43 12.39 63.10
N VAL A 35 -26.47 12.95 61.88
CA VAL A 35 -26.57 14.42 61.64
C VAL A 35 -27.34 14.71 60.34
N GLN A 36 -28.56 15.22 60.55
CA GLN A 36 -29.36 16.21 59.80
C GLN A 36 -29.74 16.02 58.32
N GLU A 37 -31.06 15.95 58.13
CA GLU A 37 -31.82 16.17 56.90
C GLU A 37 -31.47 17.50 56.21
N ASN A 38 -31.34 17.44 54.88
CA ASN A 38 -31.80 18.50 54.01
C ASN A 38 -32.70 17.87 52.94
N LYS A 39 -34.02 18.03 53.10
CA LYS A 39 -35.02 17.66 52.09
C LYS A 39 -35.01 18.70 50.97
N GLY A 40 -34.45 18.34 49.83
CA GLY A 40 -34.66 18.98 48.54
C GLY A 40 -35.23 17.97 47.56
N ASN A 41 -36.39 18.29 47.00
CA ASN A 41 -37.22 17.44 46.15
C ASN A 41 -36.54 16.91 44.87
N SER A 42 -37.06 15.75 44.43
CA SER A 42 -37.15 15.23 43.06
C SER A 42 -35.87 14.80 42.32
N THR A 43 -35.46 13.54 42.53
CA THR A 43 -34.76 12.71 41.53
C THR A 43 -35.18 11.24 41.67
N SER A 44 -36.42 10.90 41.35
CA SER A 44 -36.90 9.51 41.34
C SER A 44 -37.05 8.89 39.94
N ASP A 45 -36.61 9.59 38.88
CA ASP A 45 -36.72 9.10 37.50
C ASP A 45 -35.39 8.84 36.77
N GLU A 46 -34.22 9.23 37.31
CA GLU A 46 -32.94 9.06 36.60
C GLU A 46 -32.34 7.63 36.70
N ASN A 47 -32.87 6.76 37.58
CA ASN A 47 -32.23 5.49 37.92
C ASN A 47 -32.89 4.22 37.34
N LYS A 48 -33.94 4.32 36.53
CA LYS A 48 -34.51 3.15 35.83
C LYS A 48 -33.89 3.01 34.45
N THR A 49 -32.99 2.04 34.31
CA THR A 49 -32.49 1.61 33.00
C THR A 49 -33.62 0.91 32.26
N ASN A 50 -34.22 1.58 31.26
CA ASN A 50 -35.20 0.94 30.37
C ASN A 50 -34.50 -0.07 29.44
N SER A 51 -35.27 -0.94 28.78
CA SER A 51 -34.70 -2.03 27.94
C SER A 51 -33.82 -1.51 26.80
N ASN A 52 -34.21 -0.40 26.15
CA ASN A 52 -33.49 0.16 25.02
C ASN A 52 -32.17 0.82 25.46
N MET A 53 -32.17 1.58 26.57
CA MET A 53 -30.95 2.15 27.15
C MET A 53 -30.03 1.07 27.69
N LYS A 54 -30.57 -0.02 28.25
CA LYS A 54 -29.74 -1.13 28.69
C LYS A 54 -29.01 -1.76 27.50
N HIS A 55 -29.72 -2.00 26.41
CA HIS A 55 -29.14 -2.54 25.19
C HIS A 55 -28.05 -1.63 24.61
N ASP A 56 -28.29 -0.32 24.54
CA ASP A 56 -27.30 0.65 24.07
C ASP A 56 -26.05 0.73 24.98
N LEU A 57 -26.24 0.64 26.31
CA LEU A 57 -25.13 0.54 27.27
C LEU A 57 -24.36 -0.78 27.11
N ASP A 58 -25.06 -1.90 26.94
CA ASP A 58 -24.46 -3.21 26.69
C ASP A 58 -23.61 -3.19 25.41
N LEU A 59 -24.08 -2.49 24.37
CA LEU A 59 -23.36 -2.26 23.12
C LEU A 59 -22.07 -1.48 23.32
N HIS A 60 -22.11 -0.39 24.10
CA HIS A 60 -20.92 0.42 24.40
C HIS A 60 -19.89 -0.33 25.27
N VAL A 61 -20.36 -1.10 26.26
CA VAL A 61 -19.49 -1.98 27.05
C VAL A 61 -18.85 -3.03 26.15
N ALA A 62 -19.62 -3.68 25.28
CA ALA A 62 -19.11 -4.67 24.34
C ALA A 62 -18.05 -4.05 23.40
N LYS A 63 -18.31 -2.87 22.85
CA LYS A 63 -17.36 -2.11 22.02
C LYS A 63 -16.03 -1.87 22.74
N PHE A 64 -16.06 -1.49 24.02
CA PHE A 64 -14.85 -1.30 24.82
C PHE A 64 -14.06 -2.60 24.99
N PHE A 65 -14.75 -3.71 25.30
CA PHE A 65 -14.11 -5.01 25.46
C PHE A 65 -13.46 -5.50 24.16
N TYR A 66 -14.15 -5.38 23.02
CA TYR A 66 -13.64 -5.85 21.73
C TYR A 66 -12.51 -4.98 21.19
N SER A 67 -12.66 -3.65 21.22
CA SER A 67 -11.65 -2.71 20.70
C SER A 67 -10.32 -2.82 21.45
N CYS A 68 -10.38 -3.10 22.75
CA CYS A 68 -9.20 -3.20 23.61
C CYS A 68 -8.69 -4.65 23.78
N ASN A 69 -9.27 -5.64 23.09
CA ASN A 69 -8.98 -7.06 23.26
C ASN A 69 -8.99 -7.51 24.74
N ILE A 70 -9.96 -7.03 25.52
CA ILE A 70 -10.04 -7.33 26.95
C ILE A 70 -10.63 -8.74 27.12
N PRO A 71 -9.96 -9.62 27.88
CA PRO A 71 -10.51 -10.95 28.20
C PRO A 71 -11.92 -10.84 28.83
N PHE A 72 -12.89 -11.61 28.31
CA PHE A 72 -14.29 -11.49 28.73
C PHE A 72 -14.53 -11.85 30.21
N ASN A 73 -13.59 -12.52 30.87
CA ASN A 73 -13.65 -12.75 32.33
C ASN A 73 -13.52 -11.43 33.14
N VAL A 74 -12.99 -10.36 32.55
CA VAL A 74 -12.92 -9.04 33.18
C VAL A 74 -14.32 -8.43 33.38
N ALA A 75 -15.32 -8.83 32.58
CA ALA A 75 -16.70 -8.37 32.75
C ALA A 75 -17.32 -8.82 34.08
N GLU A 76 -16.78 -9.87 34.68
CA GLU A 76 -17.20 -10.42 35.97
C GLU A 76 -16.25 -10.04 37.11
N GLN A 77 -15.24 -9.21 36.83
CA GLN A 77 -14.25 -8.79 37.81
C GLN A 77 -14.85 -7.71 38.75
N ALA A 78 -14.59 -7.85 40.05
CA ALA A 78 -15.28 -7.07 41.09
C ALA A 78 -15.06 -5.55 40.99
N GLU A 79 -13.88 -5.09 40.58
CA GLU A 79 -13.58 -3.65 40.41
C GLU A 79 -14.27 -3.08 39.17
N PHE A 80 -14.35 -3.85 38.08
CA PHE A 80 -15.14 -3.47 36.91
C PHE A 80 -16.63 -3.33 37.26
N LEU A 81 -17.19 -4.31 37.96
CA LEU A 81 -18.58 -4.26 38.43
C LEU A 81 -18.83 -3.09 39.39
N ALA A 82 -17.90 -2.84 40.32
CA ALA A 82 -17.97 -1.70 41.25
C ALA A 82 -17.89 -0.35 40.52
N LEU A 83 -17.04 -0.24 39.49
CA LEU A 83 -16.94 0.94 38.64
C LEU A 83 -18.28 1.21 37.92
N ILE A 84 -18.84 0.18 37.27
CA ILE A 84 -20.10 0.30 36.55
C ILE A 84 -21.26 0.64 37.50
N GLN A 85 -21.31 0.02 38.68
CA GLN A 85 -22.33 0.33 39.70
C GLN A 85 -22.21 1.75 40.25
N LYS A 86 -20.99 2.29 40.40
CA LYS A 86 -20.78 3.69 40.79
C LYS A 86 -21.21 4.67 39.70
N LEU A 87 -20.98 4.32 38.43
CA LEU A 87 -21.43 5.14 37.29
C LEU A 87 -22.94 5.07 37.11
N ARG A 88 -23.56 3.90 37.30
CA ARG A 88 -25.01 3.70 37.17
C ARG A 88 -25.51 2.53 38.03
N PRO A 89 -26.06 2.80 39.24
CA PRO A 89 -26.46 1.75 40.19
C PRO A 89 -27.53 0.77 39.68
N GLY A 90 -28.40 1.23 38.77
CA GLY A 90 -29.48 0.43 38.16
C GLY A 90 -29.08 -0.36 36.91
N TYR A 91 -27.81 -0.34 36.51
CA TYR A 91 -27.32 -1.03 35.31
C TYR A 91 -26.48 -2.25 35.70
N LYS A 92 -26.82 -3.40 35.11
CA LYS A 92 -26.03 -4.62 35.21
C LYS A 92 -25.33 -4.83 33.87
N PRO A 93 -23.99 -4.74 33.83
CA PRO A 93 -23.24 -4.93 32.59
C PRO A 93 -23.40 -6.37 32.07
N PRO A 94 -23.14 -6.59 30.78
CA PRO A 94 -23.28 -7.90 30.16
C PRO A 94 -22.32 -8.91 30.77
N SER A 95 -22.81 -10.14 30.94
CA SER A 95 -21.99 -11.27 31.41
C SER A 95 -20.96 -11.68 30.35
N ARG A 96 -19.97 -12.49 30.76
CA ARG A 96 -19.02 -13.11 29.83
C ARG A 96 -19.74 -13.80 28.66
N LYS A 97 -20.84 -14.51 28.96
CA LYS A 97 -21.64 -15.25 27.96
C LYS A 97 -22.37 -14.30 27.01
N ALA A 98 -22.97 -13.23 27.53
CA ALA A 98 -23.62 -12.21 26.72
C ALA A 98 -22.62 -11.49 25.78
N LEU A 99 -21.41 -11.23 26.27
CA LEU A 99 -20.30 -10.69 25.49
C LEU A 99 -19.74 -11.69 24.46
N SER A 100 -19.80 -13.00 24.68
CA SER A 100 -19.28 -13.98 23.72
C SER A 100 -20.31 -14.45 22.69
N GLU A 101 -21.60 -14.18 22.89
CA GLU A 101 -22.69 -14.66 22.04
C GLU A 101 -23.42 -13.48 21.39
N ASN A 102 -24.53 -13.04 21.98
CA ASN A 102 -25.46 -12.08 21.37
C ASN A 102 -24.79 -10.74 20.99
N LEU A 103 -24.01 -10.15 21.91
CA LEU A 103 -23.39 -8.85 21.67
C LEU A 103 -22.24 -8.95 20.66
N LEU A 104 -21.57 -10.09 20.58
CA LEU A 104 -20.51 -10.29 19.59
C LEU A 104 -21.08 -10.37 18.18
N ASN A 105 -22.23 -11.03 18.01
CA ASN A 105 -22.93 -11.12 16.73
C ASN A 105 -23.44 -9.75 16.25
N GLU A 106 -23.81 -8.86 17.18
CA GLU A 106 -24.22 -7.49 16.86
C GLU A 106 -23.03 -6.55 16.62
N MET A 107 -21.86 -6.83 17.20
CA MET A 107 -20.70 -5.91 17.25
C MET A 107 -19.40 -6.52 16.71
N TRP A 108 -19.48 -7.54 15.86
CA TRP A 108 -18.33 -8.22 15.26
C TRP A 108 -17.34 -7.26 14.58
N GLN A 109 -17.84 -6.11 14.12
CA GLN A 109 -17.11 -5.02 13.48
C GLN A 109 -16.04 -4.39 14.38
N PHE A 110 -16.17 -4.48 15.71
CA PHE A 110 -15.27 -3.85 16.68
C PHE A 110 -14.18 -4.78 17.23
N ALA A 111 -14.02 -5.98 16.66
CA ALA A 111 -12.95 -6.92 16.99
C ALA A 111 -11.87 -7.09 15.88
N PRO A 112 -11.46 -6.06 15.11
CA PRO A 112 -10.54 -6.25 13.98
C PRO A 112 -9.17 -6.78 14.42
N ASN A 113 -8.70 -6.39 15.61
CA ASN A 113 -7.42 -6.83 16.18
C ASN A 113 -7.42 -8.32 16.57
N SER A 114 -8.57 -8.88 16.94
CA SER A 114 -8.68 -10.29 17.32
C SER A 114 -8.59 -11.23 16.12
N ILE A 115 -9.05 -10.78 14.95
CA ILE A 115 -9.01 -11.56 13.70
C ILE A 115 -7.58 -11.95 13.35
N HIS A 116 -6.62 -11.01 13.45
CA HIS A 116 -5.21 -11.28 13.17
C HIS A 116 -4.65 -12.45 14.02
N TYR A 117 -4.98 -12.50 15.31
CA TYR A 117 -4.51 -13.57 16.20
C TYR A 117 -5.17 -14.92 15.91
N LEU A 118 -6.48 -14.91 15.59
CA LEU A 118 -7.21 -16.12 15.21
C LEU A 118 -6.66 -16.70 13.91
N LEU A 119 -6.47 -15.86 12.89
CA LEU A 119 -5.88 -16.27 11.62
C LEU A 119 -4.44 -16.74 11.78
N SER A 120 -3.65 -16.08 12.64
CA SER A 120 -2.29 -16.53 12.97
C SER A 120 -2.26 -17.93 13.58
N LEU A 121 -3.23 -18.26 14.44
CA LEU A 121 -3.33 -19.59 15.03
C LEU A 121 -3.62 -20.64 13.94
N TRP A 122 -4.63 -20.41 13.11
CA TRP A 122 -4.99 -21.30 12.00
C TRP A 122 -3.85 -21.47 10.99
N GLN A 123 -3.20 -20.37 10.61
CA GLN A 123 -2.03 -20.37 9.73
C GLN A 123 -0.92 -21.26 10.29
N ARG A 124 -0.59 -21.13 11.58
CA ARG A 124 0.46 -21.95 12.23
C ARG A 124 0.07 -23.42 12.30
N MET A 125 -1.21 -23.73 12.53
CA MET A 125 -1.70 -25.11 12.51
C MET A 125 -1.53 -25.73 11.12
N VAL A 126 -2.00 -25.05 10.07
CA VAL A 126 -1.88 -25.53 8.68
C VAL A 126 -0.41 -25.64 8.24
N ALA A 127 0.41 -24.63 8.52
CA ALA A 127 1.83 -24.62 8.14
C ALA A 127 2.64 -25.73 8.82
N SER A 128 2.18 -26.25 9.96
CA SER A 128 2.84 -27.35 10.66
C SER A 128 2.58 -28.72 10.04
N VAL A 129 1.51 -28.89 9.26
CA VAL A 129 1.07 -30.17 8.68
C VAL A 129 2.20 -30.94 7.96
N PRO A 130 3.02 -30.32 7.08
CA PRO A 130 4.10 -31.04 6.39
C PRO A 130 5.20 -31.59 7.32
N TYR A 131 5.30 -31.07 8.54
CA TYR A 131 6.34 -31.42 9.51
C TYR A 131 5.86 -32.41 10.58
N VAL A 132 4.54 -32.61 10.71
CA VAL A 132 3.96 -33.56 11.65
C VAL A 132 4.06 -34.96 11.05
N LYS A 133 5.08 -35.71 11.48
CA LYS A 133 5.27 -37.12 11.10
C LYS A 133 4.39 -38.06 11.92
N VAL A 134 3.05 -37.97 11.91
CA VAL A 134 2.25 -38.95 12.69
C VAL A 134 0.89 -39.32 12.07
N SER A 135 0.57 -40.60 12.25
CA SER A 135 -0.60 -41.42 11.91
C SER A 135 -1.95 -41.04 12.55
N GLU A 136 -2.11 -39.87 13.16
CA GLU A 136 -3.39 -39.46 13.77
C GLU A 136 -4.16 -38.50 12.85
N PRO A 137 -5.48 -38.71 12.66
CA PRO A 137 -6.28 -37.88 11.77
C PRO A 137 -6.43 -36.46 12.33
N HIS A 138 -5.97 -35.46 11.58
CA HIS A 138 -6.29 -34.06 11.84
C HIS A 138 -7.58 -33.66 11.08
N LEU A 139 -8.43 -32.83 11.68
CA LEU A 139 -9.67 -32.34 11.05
C LEU A 139 -9.48 -31.03 10.26
N LEU A 140 -8.24 -30.67 9.95
CA LEU A 140 -7.92 -29.42 9.24
C LEU A 140 -8.61 -29.37 7.87
N GLU A 141 -8.61 -30.47 7.11
CA GLU A 141 -9.28 -30.58 5.79
C GLU A 141 -10.81 -30.33 5.84
N THR A 142 -11.41 -30.47 7.03
CA THR A 142 -12.83 -30.19 7.26
C THR A 142 -13.05 -28.74 7.68
N TYR A 143 -12.25 -28.21 8.60
CA TYR A 143 -12.49 -26.89 9.20
C TYR A 143 -11.81 -25.72 8.47
N THR A 144 -10.70 -25.92 7.76
CA THR A 144 -10.05 -24.82 7.03
C THR A 144 -10.92 -24.24 5.91
N PRO A 145 -11.73 -25.03 5.16
CA PRO A 145 -12.72 -24.48 4.23
C PRO A 145 -13.79 -23.64 4.94
N GLU A 146 -14.31 -24.08 6.09
CA GLU A 146 -15.32 -23.35 6.86
C GLU A 146 -14.79 -22.00 7.35
N VAL A 147 -13.56 -21.97 7.87
CA VAL A 147 -12.89 -20.74 8.29
C VAL A 147 -12.67 -19.80 7.10
N THR A 148 -12.26 -20.34 5.97
CA THR A 148 -12.08 -19.57 4.72
C THR A 148 -13.40 -18.99 4.25
N GLN A 149 -14.46 -19.77 4.23
CA GLN A 149 -15.80 -19.33 3.87
C GLN A 149 -16.31 -18.23 4.81
N ALA A 150 -16.20 -18.43 6.12
CA ALA A 150 -16.61 -17.43 7.11
C ALA A 150 -15.85 -16.11 6.93
N PHE A 151 -14.52 -16.17 6.72
CA PHE A 151 -13.71 -14.99 6.47
C PHE A 151 -14.17 -14.26 5.20
N VAL A 152 -14.25 -14.95 4.06
CA VAL A 152 -14.61 -14.33 2.78
C VAL A 152 -16.00 -13.71 2.85
N THR A 153 -17.00 -14.47 3.29
CA THR A 153 -18.38 -13.98 3.40
C THR A 153 -18.48 -12.77 4.32
N SER A 154 -17.80 -12.77 5.48
CA SER A 154 -17.80 -11.63 6.39
C SER A 154 -17.26 -10.35 5.75
N ARG A 155 -16.24 -10.45 4.89
CA ARG A 155 -15.70 -9.29 4.17
C ARG A 155 -16.66 -8.78 3.11
N LEU A 156 -17.33 -9.65 2.36
CA LEU A 156 -18.30 -9.23 1.35
C LEU A 156 -19.56 -8.59 1.95
N GLU A 157 -20.04 -9.14 3.06
CA GLU A 157 -21.19 -8.58 3.79
C GLU A 157 -20.83 -7.24 4.44
N SER A 158 -19.59 -7.09 4.92
CA SER A 158 -19.13 -5.84 5.55
C SER A 158 -19.26 -4.61 4.65
N VAL A 159 -19.06 -4.77 3.33
CA VAL A 159 -19.05 -3.65 2.37
C VAL A 159 -20.35 -2.87 2.40
N ALA A 160 -21.50 -3.57 2.38
CA ALA A 160 -22.81 -2.94 2.38
C ALA A 160 -23.09 -2.21 3.70
N VAL A 161 -22.51 -2.67 4.80
CA VAL A 161 -22.67 -2.04 6.11
C VAL A 161 -21.77 -0.80 6.21
N VAL A 162 -20.50 -0.92 5.83
CA VAL A 162 -19.52 0.18 5.82
C VAL A 162 -20.02 1.37 4.99
N LEU A 163 -20.54 1.11 3.79
CA LEU A 163 -21.02 2.17 2.90
C LEU A 163 -22.33 2.82 3.35
N ARG A 164 -23.25 2.06 3.97
CA ARG A 164 -24.55 2.60 4.41
C ARG A 164 -24.47 3.30 5.76
N ASP A 165 -23.70 2.74 6.69
CA ASP A 165 -23.64 3.17 8.09
C ASP A 165 -22.43 4.08 8.36
N GLY A 166 -21.58 4.32 7.35
CA GLY A 166 -20.43 5.23 7.44
C GLY A 166 -19.35 4.76 8.41
N LEU A 167 -19.18 3.44 8.54
CA LEU A 167 -18.20 2.84 9.44
C LEU A 167 -16.78 2.92 8.86
N GLU A 168 -15.79 2.66 9.71
CA GLU A 168 -14.39 2.56 9.30
C GLU A 168 -14.23 1.39 8.31
N ASP A 169 -13.74 1.70 7.10
CA ASP A 169 -13.53 0.70 6.07
C ASP A 169 -12.19 -0.02 6.28
N PRO A 170 -12.17 -1.35 6.49
CA PRO A 170 -10.91 -2.08 6.67
C PRO A 170 -9.97 -1.98 5.45
N LEU A 171 -10.48 -1.65 4.25
CA LEU A 171 -9.66 -1.44 3.05
C LEU A 171 -8.81 -0.16 3.11
N GLU A 172 -9.02 0.72 4.10
CA GLU A 172 -8.19 1.92 4.31
C GLU A 172 -6.83 1.57 4.93
N ASP A 173 -6.74 0.50 5.72
CA ASP A 173 -5.47 -0.04 6.23
C ASP A 173 -4.98 -1.21 5.37
N LEU A 174 -4.39 -0.87 4.21
CA LEU A 174 -3.80 -1.84 3.30
C LEU A 174 -2.71 -2.71 3.95
N GLY A 175 -2.02 -2.21 4.99
CA GLY A 175 -1.01 -2.96 5.72
C GLY A 175 -1.61 -4.10 6.53
N MET A 176 -2.67 -3.80 7.28
CA MET A 176 -3.43 -4.80 8.03
C MET A 176 -4.12 -5.81 7.09
N VAL A 177 -4.72 -5.33 6.00
CA VAL A 177 -5.35 -6.19 4.99
C VAL A 177 -4.34 -7.17 4.43
N GLN A 178 -3.16 -6.69 4.01
CA GLN A 178 -2.11 -7.56 3.46
C GLN A 178 -1.67 -8.65 4.46
N GLN A 179 -1.49 -8.31 5.74
CA GLN A 179 -1.14 -9.29 6.77
C GLN A 179 -2.21 -10.37 6.96
N GLN A 180 -3.49 -9.99 6.99
CA GLN A 180 -4.59 -10.97 7.10
C GLN A 180 -4.66 -11.85 5.86
N LEU A 181 -4.49 -11.27 4.68
CA LEU A 181 -4.50 -12.01 3.41
C LEU A 181 -3.33 -12.99 3.30
N ASP A 182 -2.14 -12.63 3.77
CA ASP A 182 -0.99 -13.53 3.83
C ASP A 182 -1.31 -14.76 4.70
N GLN A 183 -1.95 -14.56 5.85
CA GLN A 183 -2.41 -15.65 6.73
C GLN A 183 -3.49 -16.51 6.05
N MET A 184 -4.49 -15.86 5.47
CA MET A 184 -5.59 -16.52 4.76
C MET A 184 -5.11 -17.32 3.55
N SER A 185 -4.09 -16.85 2.84
CA SER A 185 -3.55 -17.54 1.67
C SER A 185 -2.99 -18.92 2.02
N ILE A 186 -2.45 -19.08 3.23
CA ILE A 186 -1.93 -20.37 3.73
C ILE A 186 -3.08 -21.25 4.18
N ILE A 187 -4.06 -20.70 4.91
CA ILE A 187 -5.24 -21.44 5.38
C ILE A 187 -6.06 -21.98 4.22
N GLY A 188 -6.39 -21.13 3.24
CA GLY A 188 -7.18 -21.49 2.07
C GLY A 188 -6.49 -22.51 1.16
N ARG A 189 -5.15 -22.55 1.17
CA ARG A 189 -4.37 -23.53 0.42
C ARG A 189 -4.31 -24.92 1.04
N CYS A 190 -4.73 -25.10 2.29
CA CYS A 190 -4.87 -26.43 2.89
C CYS A 190 -5.84 -27.30 2.06
N GLU A 191 -6.93 -26.70 1.60
CA GLU A 191 -7.99 -27.33 0.80
C GLU A 191 -8.28 -26.45 -0.41
N TYR A 192 -7.28 -26.30 -1.28
CA TYR A 192 -7.31 -25.30 -2.34
C TYR A 192 -8.46 -25.48 -3.32
N GLU A 193 -8.88 -26.73 -3.57
CA GLU A 193 -10.01 -27.04 -4.44
C GLU A 193 -11.31 -26.35 -3.99
N LYS A 194 -11.67 -26.56 -2.72
CA LYS A 194 -12.85 -25.97 -2.10
C LYS A 194 -12.75 -24.44 -2.05
N THR A 195 -11.55 -23.92 -1.74
CA THR A 195 -11.31 -22.47 -1.71
C THR A 195 -11.54 -21.83 -3.07
N CYS A 196 -10.96 -22.36 -4.14
CA CYS A 196 -11.16 -21.79 -5.47
C CYS A 196 -12.62 -21.93 -5.94
N ALA A 197 -13.28 -23.05 -5.66
CA ALA A 197 -14.70 -23.23 -6.00
C ALA A 197 -15.58 -22.14 -5.34
N LEU A 198 -15.34 -21.86 -4.06
CA LEU A 198 -16.00 -20.76 -3.34
C LEU A 198 -15.70 -19.39 -3.99
N LEU A 199 -14.42 -19.10 -4.26
CA LEU A 199 -14.03 -17.81 -4.84
C LEU A 199 -14.61 -17.61 -6.24
N VAL A 200 -14.63 -18.65 -7.07
CA VAL A 200 -15.27 -18.64 -8.40
C VAL A 200 -16.75 -18.30 -8.27
N GLN A 201 -17.48 -19.00 -7.39
CA GLN A 201 -18.91 -18.79 -7.21
C GLN A 201 -19.23 -17.35 -6.77
N LEU A 202 -18.52 -16.85 -5.75
CA LEU A 202 -18.74 -15.51 -5.21
C LEU A 202 -18.33 -14.43 -6.21
N PHE A 203 -17.22 -14.63 -6.93
CA PHE A 203 -16.77 -13.70 -7.96
C PHE A 203 -17.74 -13.61 -9.12
N ASP A 204 -18.17 -14.73 -9.68
CA ASP A 204 -19.09 -14.75 -10.82
C ASP A 204 -20.43 -14.09 -10.43
N GLN A 205 -20.92 -14.34 -9.21
CA GLN A 205 -22.13 -13.69 -8.69
C GLN A 205 -21.97 -12.15 -8.57
N SER A 206 -20.89 -11.66 -7.95
CA SER A 206 -20.65 -10.23 -7.80
C SER A 206 -20.36 -9.53 -9.14
N ALA A 207 -19.60 -10.17 -10.03
CA ALA A 207 -19.26 -9.62 -11.33
C ALA A 207 -20.50 -9.53 -12.24
N GLN A 208 -21.38 -10.54 -12.22
CA GLN A 208 -22.64 -10.50 -12.97
C GLN A 208 -23.54 -9.37 -12.46
N ARG A 209 -23.73 -9.24 -11.14
CA ARG A 209 -24.52 -8.15 -10.55
C ARG A 209 -23.95 -6.78 -10.88
N TYR A 210 -22.63 -6.63 -10.82
CA TYR A 210 -21.97 -5.40 -11.24
C TYR A 210 -22.27 -5.09 -12.71
N GLN A 211 -22.11 -6.07 -13.61
CA GLN A 211 -22.40 -5.93 -15.04
C GLN A 211 -23.88 -5.59 -15.31
N GLU A 212 -24.81 -6.11 -14.52
CA GLU A 212 -26.23 -5.77 -14.63
C GLU A 212 -26.46 -4.30 -14.20
N LEU A 213 -25.98 -3.92 -13.02
CA LEU A 213 -26.18 -2.58 -12.44
C LEU A 213 -25.64 -1.45 -13.30
N ILE A 214 -24.50 -1.66 -13.96
CA ILE A 214 -23.86 -0.64 -14.79
C ILE A 214 -24.60 -0.37 -16.11
N ASN A 215 -25.44 -1.31 -16.54
CA ASN A 215 -26.24 -1.19 -17.76
C ASN A 215 -27.63 -0.59 -17.47
N ILE A 216 -27.98 -0.41 -16.19
CA ILE A 216 -29.24 0.22 -15.76
C ILE A 216 -29.13 1.74 -15.86
N VAL A 217 -30.19 2.38 -16.39
CA VAL A 217 -30.32 3.85 -16.47
C VAL A 217 -31.61 4.28 -15.76
N PRO A 218 -31.56 5.14 -14.72
CA PRO A 218 -30.38 5.76 -14.11
C PRO A 218 -29.61 4.79 -13.19
N PRO A 219 -28.27 4.93 -13.10
CA PRO A 219 -27.44 4.03 -12.29
C PRO A 219 -27.65 4.26 -10.79
N SER A 220 -27.84 3.18 -10.04
CA SER A 220 -27.79 3.22 -8.57
C SER A 220 -26.33 3.29 -8.11
N GLN A 221 -25.85 4.49 -7.77
CA GLN A 221 -24.46 4.70 -7.36
C GLN A 221 -24.08 3.90 -6.10
N VAL A 222 -25.03 3.72 -5.17
CA VAL A 222 -24.79 2.98 -3.93
C VAL A 222 -24.62 1.49 -4.22
N ASP A 223 -25.50 0.90 -5.03
CA ASP A 223 -25.42 -0.54 -5.36
C ASP A 223 -24.18 -0.85 -6.20
N ILE A 224 -23.80 0.06 -7.10
CA ILE A 224 -22.54 -0.01 -7.85
C ILE A 224 -21.35 0.02 -6.88
N ALA A 225 -21.31 0.97 -5.94
CA ALA A 225 -20.23 1.06 -4.95
C ALA A 225 -20.14 -0.19 -4.06
N ILE A 226 -21.28 -0.79 -3.69
CA ILE A 226 -21.31 -2.05 -2.93
C ILE A 226 -20.69 -3.17 -3.75
N GLN A 227 -21.07 -3.33 -5.02
CA GLN A 227 -20.48 -4.37 -5.87
C GLN A 227 -18.99 -4.12 -6.13
N GLU A 228 -18.57 -2.86 -6.31
CA GLU A 228 -17.15 -2.51 -6.45
C GLU A 228 -16.35 -2.86 -5.20
N GLY A 229 -16.87 -2.59 -4.00
CA GLY A 229 -16.23 -2.99 -2.75
C GLY A 229 -16.16 -4.51 -2.56
N GLN A 230 -17.21 -5.24 -2.94
CA GLN A 230 -17.21 -6.71 -2.90
C GLN A 230 -16.19 -7.30 -3.87
N LEU A 231 -16.17 -6.80 -5.11
CA LEU A 231 -15.17 -7.19 -6.10
C LEU A 231 -13.75 -6.81 -5.68
N THR A 232 -13.56 -5.68 -5.00
CA THR A 232 -12.26 -5.28 -4.45
C THR A 232 -11.73 -6.33 -3.47
N TRP A 233 -12.56 -6.74 -2.50
CA TRP A 233 -12.19 -7.82 -1.58
C TRP A 233 -11.88 -9.13 -2.29
N LEU A 234 -12.72 -9.53 -3.24
CA LEU A 234 -12.52 -10.75 -4.01
C LEU A 234 -11.22 -10.73 -4.81
N VAL A 235 -10.89 -9.62 -5.47
CA VAL A 235 -9.63 -9.46 -6.21
C VAL A 235 -8.42 -9.55 -5.26
N TYR A 236 -8.48 -8.89 -4.10
CA TYR A 236 -7.43 -9.01 -3.07
C TYR A 236 -7.26 -10.44 -2.55
N ILE A 237 -8.36 -11.13 -2.25
CA ILE A 237 -8.36 -12.50 -1.74
C ILE A 237 -7.85 -13.47 -2.80
N ILE A 238 -8.31 -13.36 -4.05
CA ILE A 238 -7.82 -14.16 -5.19
C ILE A 238 -6.32 -13.91 -5.41
N ALA A 239 -5.88 -12.65 -5.41
CA ALA A 239 -4.48 -12.31 -5.56
C ALA A 239 -3.60 -12.94 -4.47
N ALA A 240 -4.02 -12.85 -3.20
CA ALA A 240 -3.31 -13.48 -2.10
C ALA A 240 -3.35 -15.01 -2.19
N ALA A 241 -4.51 -15.57 -2.55
CA ALA A 241 -4.69 -16.99 -2.81
C ALA A 241 -3.79 -17.47 -3.93
N ILE A 242 -3.47 -16.69 -4.96
CA ILE A 242 -2.45 -17.03 -5.96
C ILE A 242 -1.04 -16.85 -5.38
N GLY A 243 -0.78 -15.72 -4.74
CA GLY A 243 0.55 -15.29 -4.26
C GLY A 243 1.15 -16.07 -3.09
N GLY A 244 0.33 -16.77 -2.30
CA GLY A 244 0.76 -17.62 -1.18
C GLY A 244 1.36 -18.98 -1.59
N ARG A 245 1.64 -19.20 -2.88
CA ARG A 245 2.10 -20.50 -3.38
C ARG A 245 3.49 -20.77 -2.84
N VAL A 246 3.67 -21.88 -2.16
CA VAL A 246 5.00 -22.31 -1.70
C VAL A 246 5.71 -23.04 -2.85
N SER A 247 6.95 -22.66 -3.16
CA SER A 247 7.71 -23.10 -4.35
C SER A 247 7.91 -24.62 -4.50
N PHE A 248 7.64 -25.41 -3.45
CA PHE A 248 7.81 -26.87 -3.46
C PHE A 248 6.50 -27.65 -3.71
N ASN A 249 5.34 -26.98 -3.81
CA ASN A 249 4.05 -27.63 -4.05
C ASN A 249 3.55 -27.29 -5.47
N THR A 250 4.17 -27.92 -6.47
CA THR A 250 3.87 -27.74 -7.89
C THR A 250 2.97 -28.86 -8.40
N ALA A 251 1.71 -28.87 -7.95
CA ALA A 251 0.69 -29.68 -8.57
C ALA A 251 0.12 -28.94 -9.79
N ASP A 252 0.15 -29.59 -10.96
CA ASP A 252 -0.43 -29.07 -12.20
C ASP A 252 -1.91 -28.68 -12.08
N GLU A 253 -2.64 -29.32 -11.16
CA GLU A 253 -4.05 -29.02 -10.92
C GLU A 253 -4.23 -27.63 -10.32
N TYR A 254 -3.35 -27.22 -9.39
CA TYR A 254 -3.39 -25.88 -8.81
C TYR A 254 -3.09 -24.80 -9.85
N ASP A 255 -2.26 -25.08 -10.85
CA ASP A 255 -2.03 -24.19 -12.00
C ASP A 255 -3.32 -23.99 -12.82
N ALA A 256 -4.08 -25.04 -13.09
CA ALA A 256 -5.34 -24.90 -13.83
C ALA A 256 -6.35 -24.05 -13.06
N MET A 257 -6.41 -24.22 -11.74
CA MET A 257 -7.29 -23.46 -10.85
C MET A 257 -6.88 -21.99 -10.73
N ASP A 258 -5.58 -21.71 -10.62
CA ASP A 258 -5.07 -20.34 -10.66
C ASP A 258 -5.42 -19.69 -12.00
N GLY A 259 -5.32 -20.44 -13.12
CA GLY A 259 -5.73 -19.98 -14.45
C GLY A 259 -7.21 -19.54 -14.50
N GLU A 260 -8.13 -20.30 -13.91
CA GLU A 260 -9.55 -19.95 -13.81
C GLU A 260 -9.80 -18.64 -13.04
N LEU A 261 -9.10 -18.45 -11.92
CA LEU A 261 -9.20 -17.24 -11.11
C LEU A 261 -8.59 -16.02 -11.82
N ILE A 262 -7.42 -16.18 -12.45
CA ILE A 262 -6.75 -15.13 -13.22
C ILE A 262 -7.64 -14.68 -14.38
N CYS A 263 -8.27 -15.62 -15.11
CA CYS A 263 -9.18 -15.29 -16.21
C CYS A 263 -10.29 -14.35 -15.77
N ARG A 264 -10.95 -14.63 -14.64
CA ARG A 264 -12.03 -13.82 -14.08
C ARG A 264 -11.58 -12.41 -13.70
N VAL A 265 -10.44 -12.29 -13.03
CA VAL A 265 -9.90 -10.98 -12.65
C VAL A 265 -9.53 -10.16 -13.89
N LEU A 266 -8.94 -10.77 -14.92
CA LEU A 266 -8.61 -10.09 -16.17
C LEU A 266 -9.85 -9.70 -16.99
N GLN A 267 -10.92 -10.49 -16.96
CA GLN A 267 -12.21 -10.12 -17.56
C GLN A 267 -12.83 -8.92 -16.86
N LEU A 268 -12.81 -8.91 -15.52
CA LEU A 268 -13.26 -7.77 -14.72
C LEU A 268 -12.42 -6.52 -15.04
N MET A 269 -11.09 -6.66 -15.15
CA MET A 269 -10.22 -5.56 -15.54
C MET A 269 -10.64 -4.94 -16.88
N ASN A 270 -10.89 -5.75 -17.91
CA ASN A 270 -11.36 -5.23 -19.21
C ASN A 270 -12.69 -4.47 -19.07
N LEU A 271 -13.59 -4.97 -18.24
CA LEU A 271 -14.91 -4.39 -17.98
C LEU A 271 -14.83 -3.05 -17.22
N THR A 272 -13.87 -2.90 -16.29
CA THR A 272 -13.62 -1.63 -15.57
C THR A 272 -12.83 -0.64 -16.42
N ASP A 273 -11.80 -1.09 -17.13
CA ASP A 273 -10.92 -0.23 -17.93
C ASP A 273 -11.67 0.43 -19.11
N ASN A 274 -12.61 -0.28 -19.73
CA ASN A 274 -13.46 0.26 -20.79
C ASN A 274 -14.31 1.47 -20.37
N ARG A 275 -14.48 1.68 -19.06
CA ARG A 275 -15.35 2.72 -18.49
C ARG A 275 -14.62 3.71 -17.61
N ILE A 276 -13.30 3.58 -17.50
CA ILE A 276 -12.43 4.44 -16.69
C ILE A 276 -12.60 5.94 -16.98
N SER A 277 -12.98 6.30 -18.22
CA SER A 277 -13.26 7.68 -18.63
C SER A 277 -14.57 8.25 -18.05
N GLN A 278 -15.51 7.40 -17.65
CA GLN A 278 -16.81 7.76 -17.08
C GLN A 278 -16.79 7.74 -15.54
N GLY A 279 -15.74 7.20 -14.94
CA GLY A 279 -15.58 7.01 -13.50
C GLY A 279 -14.89 5.68 -13.21
N GLY A 280 -14.28 5.56 -12.04
CA GLY A 280 -13.62 4.33 -11.61
C GLY A 280 -13.53 4.24 -10.10
N CYS A 281 -13.24 3.04 -9.61
CA CYS A 281 -13.05 2.78 -8.18
C CYS A 281 -11.56 2.65 -7.86
N GLU A 282 -11.01 3.62 -7.12
CA GLU A 282 -9.60 3.60 -6.72
C GLU A 282 -9.23 2.36 -5.92
N LYS A 283 -10.13 1.91 -5.03
CA LYS A 283 -9.92 0.71 -4.20
C LYS A 283 -9.81 -0.55 -5.06
N LEU A 284 -10.68 -0.70 -6.06
CA LEU A 284 -10.64 -1.82 -6.99
C LEU A 284 -9.38 -1.77 -7.85
N GLU A 285 -8.95 -0.58 -8.28
CA GLU A 285 -7.72 -0.40 -9.05
C GLU A 285 -6.47 -0.80 -8.24
N LEU A 286 -6.40 -0.41 -6.97
CA LEU A 286 -5.33 -0.83 -6.06
C LEU A 286 -5.32 -2.35 -5.86
N ALA A 287 -6.50 -2.99 -5.81
CA ALA A 287 -6.61 -4.45 -5.78
C ALA A 287 -6.11 -5.10 -7.08
N MET A 288 -6.42 -4.52 -8.25
CA MET A 288 -5.90 -4.97 -9.54
C MET A 288 -4.38 -4.90 -9.59
N ILE A 289 -3.77 -3.82 -9.11
CA ILE A 289 -2.31 -3.70 -9.05
C ILE A 289 -1.70 -4.77 -8.12
N TYR A 290 -2.31 -5.00 -6.96
CA TYR A 290 -1.87 -6.07 -6.05
C TYR A 290 -2.00 -7.46 -6.68
N PHE A 291 -3.08 -7.71 -7.42
CA PHE A 291 -3.24 -8.92 -8.22
C PHE A 291 -2.12 -9.10 -9.23
N PHE A 292 -1.78 -8.08 -10.01
CA PHE A 292 -0.66 -8.16 -10.95
C PHE A 292 0.68 -8.43 -10.24
N GLN A 293 0.90 -7.85 -9.05
CA GLN A 293 2.11 -8.13 -8.26
C GLN A 293 2.21 -9.61 -7.87
N GLN A 294 1.12 -10.22 -7.39
CA GLN A 294 1.10 -11.64 -7.02
C GLN A 294 1.16 -12.55 -8.24
N PHE A 295 0.44 -12.20 -9.31
CA PHE A 295 0.50 -12.93 -10.58
C PHE A 295 1.92 -12.95 -11.15
N ARG A 296 2.60 -11.80 -11.17
CA ARG A 296 4.00 -11.69 -11.59
C ARG A 296 4.91 -12.57 -10.75
N LYS A 297 4.78 -12.47 -9.41
CA LYS A 297 5.63 -13.18 -8.45
C LYS A 297 5.62 -14.69 -8.67
N ILE A 298 4.48 -15.26 -9.05
CA ILE A 298 4.31 -16.71 -9.20
C ILE A 298 4.50 -17.17 -10.65
N TYR A 299 4.05 -16.41 -11.64
CA TYR A 299 3.90 -16.86 -13.03
C TYR A 299 4.65 -16.01 -14.07
N VAL A 300 5.44 -15.01 -13.68
CA VAL A 300 6.32 -14.26 -14.61
C VAL A 300 7.77 -14.23 -14.10
N GLY A 301 8.74 -14.65 -14.93
CA GLY A 301 10.17 -14.63 -14.60
C GLY A 301 10.91 -15.96 -14.81
N ASP A 302 12.19 -15.96 -14.44
CA ASP A 302 13.18 -16.99 -14.82
C ASP A 302 12.92 -18.40 -14.28
N GLN A 303 12.20 -18.53 -13.17
CA GLN A 303 12.02 -19.82 -12.46
C GLN A 303 10.70 -20.54 -12.78
N ILE A 304 9.90 -20.03 -13.72
CA ILE A 304 8.62 -20.65 -14.08
C ILE A 304 8.80 -21.71 -15.16
N GLN A 305 8.24 -22.89 -14.91
CA GLN A 305 8.21 -23.96 -15.91
C GLN A 305 7.36 -23.49 -17.10
N ARG A 306 7.96 -23.52 -18.30
CA ARG A 306 7.34 -23.07 -19.57
C ARG A 306 6.05 -23.83 -19.97
N THR A 307 5.65 -24.83 -19.20
CA THR A 307 4.52 -25.74 -19.46
C THR A 307 3.41 -25.66 -18.39
N SER A 308 3.31 -24.55 -17.65
CA SER A 308 2.24 -24.37 -16.66
C SER A 308 0.86 -24.44 -17.29
N LYS A 309 -0.07 -25.20 -16.67
CA LYS A 309 -1.47 -25.27 -17.10
C LYS A 309 -2.22 -23.93 -17.00
N VAL A 310 -1.66 -22.94 -16.28
CA VAL A 310 -2.19 -21.57 -16.26
C VAL A 310 -2.26 -20.98 -17.67
N TYR A 311 -1.16 -21.04 -18.44
CA TYR A 311 -1.13 -20.46 -19.79
C TYR A 311 -2.07 -21.18 -20.75
N LYS A 312 -2.26 -22.50 -20.59
CA LYS A 312 -3.27 -23.23 -21.35
C LYS A 312 -4.66 -22.63 -21.09
N ARG A 313 -5.00 -22.40 -19.82
CA ARG A 313 -6.31 -21.86 -19.49
C ARG A 313 -6.51 -20.41 -19.95
N LEU A 314 -5.48 -19.58 -19.80
CA LEU A 314 -5.47 -18.20 -20.32
C LEU A 314 -5.61 -18.16 -21.84
N SER A 315 -4.99 -19.11 -22.55
CA SER A 315 -5.12 -19.24 -24.00
C SER A 315 -6.56 -19.57 -24.42
N GLU A 316 -7.22 -20.50 -23.71
CA GLU A 316 -8.58 -20.94 -24.03
C GLU A 316 -9.63 -19.84 -23.80
N VAL A 317 -9.48 -19.06 -22.72
CA VAL A 317 -10.50 -18.07 -22.31
C VAL A 317 -10.21 -16.67 -22.84
N LEU A 318 -8.95 -16.26 -22.85
CA LEU A 318 -8.54 -14.89 -23.17
C LEU A 318 -7.67 -14.77 -24.44
N GLY A 319 -7.28 -15.90 -25.04
CA GLY A 319 -6.33 -15.91 -26.16
C GLY A 319 -4.90 -15.54 -25.76
N VAL A 320 -4.56 -15.58 -24.46
CA VAL A 320 -3.23 -15.25 -23.94
C VAL A 320 -2.43 -16.54 -23.76
N SER A 321 -1.64 -16.89 -24.78
CA SER A 321 -1.02 -18.21 -24.88
C SER A 321 0.38 -18.32 -24.25
N ASP A 322 1.07 -17.20 -24.04
CA ASP A 322 2.45 -17.21 -23.56
C ASP A 322 2.78 -16.04 -22.62
N GLU A 323 3.97 -16.11 -22.02
CA GLU A 323 4.48 -15.09 -21.11
C GLU A 323 4.60 -13.70 -21.79
N SER A 324 4.89 -13.63 -23.09
CA SER A 324 5.02 -12.35 -23.80
C SER A 324 3.66 -11.64 -23.89
N MET A 325 2.60 -12.39 -24.19
CA MET A 325 1.24 -11.87 -24.19
C MET A 325 0.80 -11.46 -22.78
N VAL A 326 1.16 -12.22 -21.74
CA VAL A 326 0.93 -11.80 -20.35
C VAL A 326 1.66 -10.50 -20.06
N LEU A 327 2.94 -10.37 -20.42
CA LEU A 327 3.69 -9.12 -20.24
C LEU A 327 3.04 -7.93 -20.98
N SER A 328 2.47 -8.14 -22.18
CA SER A 328 1.68 -7.12 -22.87
C SER A 328 0.44 -6.69 -22.06
N VAL A 329 -0.29 -7.63 -21.45
CA VAL A 329 -1.42 -7.30 -20.56
C VAL A 329 -0.95 -6.44 -19.37
N PHE A 330 0.18 -6.79 -18.74
CA PHE A 330 0.76 -6.00 -17.65
C PHE A 330 1.10 -4.57 -18.09
N VAL A 331 1.83 -4.41 -19.21
CA VAL A 331 2.26 -3.08 -19.68
C VAL A 331 1.07 -2.25 -20.13
N ARG A 332 0.07 -2.86 -20.79
CA ARG A 332 -1.17 -2.17 -21.16
C ARG A 332 -1.91 -1.65 -19.93
N LYS A 333 -2.00 -2.45 -18.86
CA LYS A 333 -2.61 -2.00 -17.60
C LYS A 333 -1.81 -0.86 -16.97
N ILE A 334 -0.49 -0.96 -16.95
CA ILE A 334 0.40 0.13 -16.49
C ILE A 334 0.13 1.41 -17.28
N LEU A 335 0.07 1.34 -18.60
CA LEU A 335 -0.23 2.48 -19.46
C LEU A 335 -1.60 3.11 -19.17
N THR A 336 -2.65 2.28 -19.06
CA THR A 336 -3.99 2.74 -18.68
C THR A 336 -3.96 3.50 -17.36
N ASN A 337 -3.27 2.96 -16.36
CA ASN A 337 -3.20 3.59 -15.04
C ASN A 337 -2.43 4.91 -15.07
N LEU A 338 -1.28 4.96 -15.74
CA LEU A 338 -0.49 6.20 -15.86
C LEU A 338 -1.23 7.30 -16.64
N LYS A 339 -2.12 6.92 -17.57
CA LYS A 339 -2.91 7.85 -18.38
C LYS A 339 -4.13 8.40 -17.63
N TYR A 340 -4.92 7.53 -17.00
CA TYR A 340 -6.23 7.91 -16.45
C TYR A 340 -6.22 8.20 -14.94
N TRP A 341 -5.30 7.59 -14.17
CA TRP A 341 -5.24 7.73 -12.71
C TRP A 341 -4.19 8.74 -12.22
N SER A 342 -3.80 9.70 -13.06
CA SER A 342 -2.76 10.71 -12.75
C SER A 342 -3.02 11.57 -11.51
N ARG A 343 -4.26 11.63 -11.02
CA ARG A 343 -4.66 12.36 -9.81
C ARG A 343 -4.46 11.55 -8.53
N SER A 344 -4.39 10.22 -8.59
CA SER A 344 -4.24 9.35 -7.42
C SER A 344 -2.77 8.98 -7.25
N GLU A 345 -2.10 9.64 -6.29
CA GLU A 345 -0.67 9.41 -6.01
C GLU A 345 -0.40 7.93 -5.66
N GLN A 346 -1.31 7.31 -4.90
CA GLN A 346 -1.17 5.92 -4.48
C GLN A 346 -1.17 4.95 -5.68
N ILE A 347 -2.11 5.13 -6.61
CA ILE A 347 -2.21 4.30 -7.82
C ILE A 347 -0.97 4.48 -8.70
N ILE A 348 -0.52 5.72 -8.92
CA ILE A 348 0.67 6.01 -9.71
C ILE A 348 1.92 5.39 -9.08
N ASN A 349 2.14 5.57 -7.78
CA ASN A 349 3.29 5.00 -7.09
C ASN A 349 3.32 3.46 -7.16
N ARG A 350 2.17 2.79 -6.91
CA ARG A 350 2.08 1.33 -6.97
C ARG A 350 2.21 0.79 -8.40
N THR A 351 1.66 1.49 -9.38
CA THR A 351 1.79 1.15 -10.81
C THR A 351 3.24 1.27 -11.27
N LEU A 352 3.94 2.36 -10.91
CA LEU A 352 5.34 2.56 -11.25
C LEU A 352 6.26 1.58 -10.51
N GLN A 353 5.91 1.16 -9.30
CA GLN A 353 6.63 0.09 -8.61
C GLN A 353 6.50 -1.23 -9.39
N LEU A 354 5.31 -1.58 -9.89
CA LEU A 354 5.11 -2.76 -10.73
C LEU A 354 5.95 -2.70 -12.02
N LEU A 355 5.99 -1.54 -12.69
CA LEU A 355 6.84 -1.31 -13.86
C LEU A 355 8.33 -1.45 -13.49
N SER A 356 8.76 -0.87 -12.37
CA SER A 356 10.14 -0.95 -11.89
C SER A 356 10.54 -2.39 -11.62
N ASP A 357 9.68 -3.15 -10.95
CA ASP A 357 9.88 -4.56 -10.65
C ASP A 357 10.02 -5.43 -11.91
N LEU A 358 9.22 -5.14 -12.94
CA LEU A 358 9.31 -5.77 -14.26
C LEU A 358 10.61 -5.41 -14.98
N SER A 359 11.12 -4.19 -14.79
CA SER A 359 12.34 -3.69 -15.42
C SER A 359 13.66 -4.27 -14.86
N VAL A 360 13.61 -5.08 -13.81
CA VAL A 360 14.82 -5.65 -13.16
C VAL A 360 15.17 -7.04 -13.68
N GLY A 361 14.18 -7.87 -14.07
CA GLY A 361 14.41 -9.26 -14.46
C GLY A 361 15.01 -9.40 -15.86
N TYR A 362 16.18 -10.03 -16.00
CA TYR A 362 16.93 -10.07 -17.25
C TYR A 362 16.15 -10.66 -18.44
N THR A 363 15.45 -11.79 -18.25
CA THR A 363 14.67 -12.42 -19.33
C THR A 363 13.36 -11.70 -19.63
N SER A 364 12.63 -11.29 -18.58
CA SER A 364 11.38 -10.54 -18.72
C SER A 364 11.62 -9.23 -19.47
N VAL A 365 12.71 -8.52 -19.15
CA VAL A 365 13.08 -7.27 -19.80
C VAL A 365 13.37 -7.45 -21.30
N ARG A 366 14.08 -8.51 -21.71
CA ARG A 366 14.32 -8.80 -23.13
C ARG A 366 13.04 -9.07 -23.92
N LYS A 367 12.00 -9.60 -23.28
CA LYS A 367 10.67 -9.77 -23.88
C LYS A 367 9.91 -8.45 -23.89
N LEU A 368 9.91 -7.72 -22.77
CA LEU A 368 9.25 -6.44 -22.60
C LEU A 368 9.66 -5.43 -23.68
N VAL A 369 10.95 -5.28 -23.96
CA VAL A 369 11.42 -4.29 -24.94
C VAL A 369 10.96 -4.62 -26.37
N LYS A 370 10.50 -5.85 -26.66
CA LYS A 370 9.93 -6.19 -27.97
C LYS A 370 8.45 -5.83 -28.10
N LEU A 371 7.78 -5.47 -27.01
CA LEU A 371 6.37 -5.12 -27.00
C LEU A 371 6.15 -3.70 -27.53
N ASP A 372 5.15 -3.53 -28.39
CA ASP A 372 4.77 -2.22 -28.92
C ASP A 372 4.40 -1.24 -27.81
N GLU A 373 3.77 -1.73 -26.73
CA GLU A 373 3.43 -0.89 -25.58
C GLU A 373 4.68 -0.30 -24.88
N VAL A 374 5.78 -1.06 -24.81
CA VAL A 374 7.04 -0.57 -24.24
C VAL A 374 7.76 0.37 -25.20
N GLN A 375 7.74 0.07 -26.50
CA GLN A 375 8.28 0.99 -27.51
C GLN A 375 7.51 2.32 -27.51
N PHE A 376 6.19 2.28 -27.35
CA PHE A 376 5.38 3.48 -27.17
C PHE A 376 5.86 4.30 -25.96
N MET A 377 6.07 3.67 -24.80
CA MET A 377 6.56 4.37 -23.60
C MET A 377 7.95 5.00 -23.80
N LEU A 378 8.87 4.30 -24.46
CA LEU A 378 10.23 4.78 -24.71
C LEU A 378 10.28 5.96 -25.70
N ASN A 379 9.29 6.05 -26.58
CA ASN A 379 9.23 7.10 -27.60
C ASN A 379 8.31 8.27 -27.22
N ASN A 380 7.46 8.11 -26.20
CA ASN A 380 6.36 9.05 -25.88
C ASN A 380 6.25 9.38 -24.38
N HIS A 381 7.38 9.63 -23.71
CA HIS A 381 7.50 9.91 -22.27
C HIS A 381 7.32 11.40 -21.90
N THR A 382 6.25 12.03 -22.37
CA THR A 382 5.90 13.44 -22.09
C THR A 382 4.57 13.58 -21.35
N SER A 383 4.25 14.79 -20.90
CA SER A 383 2.97 15.08 -20.24
C SER A 383 1.74 14.94 -21.15
N GLU A 384 1.93 14.88 -22.47
CA GLU A 384 0.86 14.63 -23.45
C GLU A 384 0.27 13.23 -23.28
N HIS A 385 1.14 12.24 -23.04
CA HIS A 385 0.74 10.84 -22.88
C HIS A 385 0.64 10.42 -21.41
N PHE A 386 1.44 11.05 -20.55
CA PHE A 386 1.54 10.74 -19.13
C PHE A 386 1.30 11.99 -18.30
N PRO A 387 0.04 12.32 -17.93
CA PRO A 387 -0.29 13.58 -17.28
C PRO A 387 0.45 13.83 -15.94
N PHE A 388 0.90 12.77 -15.26
CA PHE A 388 1.72 12.89 -14.04
C PHE A 388 3.11 13.51 -14.29
N LEU A 389 3.55 13.64 -15.55
CA LEU A 389 4.78 14.36 -15.94
C LEU A 389 4.54 15.87 -16.13
N GLY A 390 3.28 16.33 -16.13
CA GLY A 390 2.93 17.73 -16.39
C GLY A 390 3.06 18.65 -15.18
N SER A 391 3.06 19.96 -15.44
CA SER A 391 3.18 21.01 -14.42
C SER A 391 1.96 21.18 -13.51
N ALA A 392 0.83 20.56 -13.87
CA ALA A 392 -0.38 20.52 -13.05
C ALA A 392 -0.20 19.70 -11.75
N MET A 393 0.85 18.88 -11.66
CA MET A 393 1.13 18.05 -10.50
C MET A 393 1.60 18.89 -9.29
N GLN A 394 1.30 18.41 -8.09
CA GLN A 394 1.90 18.95 -6.86
C GLN A 394 3.36 18.50 -6.74
N ILE A 395 4.20 19.38 -6.19
CA ILE A 395 5.65 19.11 -6.05
C ILE A 395 5.92 17.89 -5.15
N SER A 396 5.05 17.64 -4.17
CA SER A 396 5.11 16.45 -3.31
C SER A 396 5.11 15.15 -4.11
N ASP A 397 4.32 15.11 -5.19
CA ASP A 397 3.94 13.89 -5.90
C ASP A 397 4.92 13.58 -7.05
N MET A 398 5.73 14.58 -7.46
CA MET A 398 6.72 14.44 -8.53
C MET A 398 7.83 13.41 -8.24
N ARG A 399 7.90 12.87 -7.01
CA ARG A 399 8.89 11.83 -6.63
C ARG A 399 8.80 10.58 -7.49
N CYS A 400 7.60 10.23 -7.91
CA CYS A 400 7.32 9.06 -8.73
C CYS A 400 8.06 9.08 -10.08
N ARG A 401 8.36 10.28 -10.60
CA ARG A 401 9.11 10.49 -11.85
C ARG A 401 10.47 9.81 -11.86
N SER A 402 11.20 9.85 -10.74
CA SER A 402 12.49 9.15 -10.64
C SER A 402 12.34 7.64 -10.81
N VAL A 403 11.25 7.04 -10.31
CA VAL A 403 10.96 5.60 -10.46
C VAL A 403 10.62 5.29 -11.92
N PHE A 404 9.79 6.13 -12.55
CA PHE A 404 9.44 6.02 -13.97
C PHE A 404 10.67 6.04 -14.87
N TYR A 405 11.51 7.07 -14.76
CA TYR A 405 12.72 7.19 -15.58
C TYR A 405 13.81 6.17 -15.22
N THR A 406 13.83 5.65 -13.98
CA THR A 406 14.67 4.49 -13.66
C THR A 406 14.23 3.25 -14.46
N ALA A 407 12.93 2.99 -14.52
CA ALA A 407 12.41 1.84 -15.26
C ALA A 407 12.60 2.01 -16.77
N LEU A 408 12.30 3.19 -17.33
CA LEU A 408 12.55 3.49 -18.75
C LEU A 408 14.04 3.38 -19.09
N GLY A 409 14.93 3.92 -18.26
CA GLY A 409 16.37 3.81 -18.47
C GLY A 409 16.82 2.35 -18.54
N ARG A 410 16.34 1.47 -17.63
CA ARG A 410 16.66 0.04 -17.67
C ARG A 410 16.15 -0.64 -18.94
N LEU A 411 14.96 -0.30 -19.41
CA LEU A 411 14.37 -0.84 -20.64
C LEU A 411 15.15 -0.37 -21.88
N LEU A 412 15.53 0.91 -21.92
CA LEU A 412 16.31 1.50 -23.00
C LEU A 412 17.66 0.78 -23.18
N LEU A 413 18.38 0.56 -22.07
CA LEU A 413 19.74 -0.01 -22.06
C LEU A 413 19.87 -1.36 -22.77
N ILE A 414 18.80 -2.13 -22.85
CA ILE A 414 18.80 -3.48 -23.44
C ILE A 414 19.14 -3.45 -24.93
N ASN A 415 18.65 -2.43 -25.62
CA ASN A 415 18.84 -2.23 -27.06
C ASN A 415 19.56 -0.91 -27.34
N LEU A 416 20.23 -0.30 -26.34
CA LEU A 416 20.98 0.94 -26.52
C LEU A 416 22.39 0.66 -27.04
N GLY A 417 23.16 -0.20 -26.35
CA GLY A 417 24.55 -0.47 -26.73
C GLY A 417 25.37 0.82 -26.84
N GLU A 418 25.92 1.07 -28.03
CA GLU A 418 26.68 2.28 -28.41
C GLU A 418 25.90 3.18 -29.40
N ASP A 419 24.57 2.99 -29.51
CA ASP A 419 23.71 3.75 -30.42
C ASP A 419 23.41 5.16 -29.87
N GLU A 420 24.23 6.13 -30.27
CA GLU A 420 24.09 7.54 -29.89
C GLU A 420 22.82 8.18 -30.47
N GLU A 421 22.41 7.85 -31.70
CA GLU A 421 21.21 8.42 -32.32
C GLU A 421 19.96 8.06 -31.53
N LYS A 422 19.85 6.79 -31.13
CA LYS A 422 18.75 6.32 -30.29
C LYS A 422 18.76 6.97 -28.90
N PHE A 423 19.93 7.20 -28.34
CA PHE A 423 20.07 7.95 -27.09
C PHE A 423 19.54 9.39 -27.26
N GLU A 424 19.96 10.10 -28.31
CA GLU A 424 19.52 11.46 -28.59
C GLU A 424 18.00 11.57 -28.80
N GLN A 425 17.42 10.65 -29.57
CA GLN A 425 15.98 10.57 -29.79
C GLN A 425 15.21 10.40 -28.47
N PHE A 426 15.69 9.53 -27.58
CA PHE A 426 15.11 9.34 -26.25
C PHE A 426 15.24 10.59 -25.37
N MET A 427 16.36 11.32 -25.46
CA MET A 427 16.63 12.50 -24.65
C MET A 427 15.95 13.78 -25.14
N LEU A 428 15.42 13.79 -26.36
CA LEU A 428 14.84 14.99 -27.01
C LEU A 428 13.82 15.75 -26.14
N PRO A 429 12.86 15.11 -25.44
CA PRO A 429 11.92 15.84 -24.58
C PRO A 429 12.59 16.50 -23.35
N LEU A 430 13.67 15.89 -22.84
CA LEU A 430 14.43 16.41 -21.71
C LEU A 430 15.32 17.58 -22.16
N THR A 431 15.88 17.50 -23.38
CA THR A 431 16.59 18.62 -24.04
C THR A 431 15.68 19.84 -24.14
N ALA A 432 14.48 19.68 -24.68
CA ALA A 432 13.51 20.78 -24.81
C ALA A 432 13.15 21.40 -23.45
N THR A 433 13.05 20.58 -22.39
CA THR A 433 12.79 21.06 -21.03
C THR A 433 14.00 21.83 -20.47
N PHE A 434 15.23 21.36 -20.70
CA PHE A 434 16.44 22.09 -20.32
C PHE A 434 16.52 23.45 -21.01
N GLU A 435 16.28 23.50 -22.32
CA GLU A 435 16.31 24.74 -23.10
C GLU A 435 15.25 25.73 -22.62
N ALA A 436 14.03 25.26 -22.34
CA ALA A 436 12.95 26.09 -21.79
C ALA A 436 13.34 26.69 -20.43
N VAL A 437 13.88 25.88 -19.51
CA VAL A 437 14.34 26.35 -18.19
C VAL A 437 15.53 27.30 -18.33
N GLY A 438 16.48 27.01 -19.23
CA GLY A 438 17.63 27.87 -19.50
C GLY A 438 17.20 29.25 -20.03
N ASN A 439 16.29 29.28 -20.99
CA ASN A 439 15.71 30.51 -21.54
C ASN A 439 14.89 31.29 -20.50
N ALA A 440 14.19 30.61 -19.59
CA ALA A 440 13.49 31.26 -18.50
C ALA A 440 14.47 31.88 -17.49
N LEU A 441 15.54 31.18 -17.12
CA LEU A 441 16.54 31.64 -16.16
C LEU A 441 17.42 32.79 -16.69
N SER A 442 17.71 32.83 -17.99
CA SER A 442 18.42 33.96 -18.61
C SER A 442 17.59 35.23 -18.59
N ASN A 443 16.27 35.09 -18.66
CA ASN A 443 15.30 36.17 -18.60
C ASN A 443 14.75 36.41 -17.18
N ALA A 444 15.35 35.85 -16.13
CA ALA A 444 14.83 35.95 -14.76
C ALA A 444 14.74 37.39 -14.22
N GLU A 445 15.53 38.32 -14.78
CA GLU A 445 15.52 39.74 -14.43
C GLU A 445 14.51 40.56 -15.25
N SER A 446 13.86 39.93 -16.24
CA SER A 446 12.79 40.53 -17.03
C SER A 446 11.42 40.22 -16.40
N GLY A 447 10.51 41.19 -16.39
CA GLY A 447 9.21 41.11 -15.70
C GLY A 447 8.22 40.05 -16.20
N VAL A 448 8.63 39.14 -17.10
CA VAL A 448 7.82 38.05 -17.69
C VAL A 448 8.20 36.68 -17.09
N PHE A 449 9.12 36.64 -16.12
CA PHE A 449 9.59 35.40 -15.50
C PHE A 449 8.52 34.70 -14.65
N ASN A 450 8.02 33.55 -15.13
CA ASN A 450 7.14 32.69 -14.34
C ASN A 450 7.98 31.76 -13.44
N GLU A 451 8.32 32.26 -12.25
CA GLU A 451 9.19 31.54 -11.30
C GLU A 451 8.63 30.17 -10.90
N ASN A 452 7.33 30.08 -10.57
CA ASN A 452 6.72 28.85 -10.08
C ASN A 452 6.73 27.73 -11.13
N GLU A 453 6.41 28.07 -12.38
CA GLU A 453 6.42 27.11 -13.49
C GLU A 453 7.86 26.64 -13.77
N THR A 454 8.82 27.58 -13.80
CA THR A 454 10.24 27.26 -14.03
C THR A 454 10.79 26.35 -12.94
N LYS A 455 10.45 26.61 -11.66
CA LYS A 455 10.82 25.74 -10.53
C LYS A 455 10.28 24.32 -10.72
N LYS A 456 9.00 24.18 -11.07
CA LYS A 456 8.38 22.86 -11.29
C LYS A 456 9.07 22.09 -12.43
N GLN A 457 9.31 22.75 -13.56
CA GLN A 457 10.01 22.14 -14.70
C GLN A 457 11.42 21.65 -14.30
N LEU A 458 12.18 22.49 -13.59
CA LEU A 458 13.50 22.11 -13.10
C LEU A 458 13.44 20.96 -12.09
N ILE A 459 12.50 20.97 -11.14
CA ILE A 459 12.33 19.90 -10.16
C ILE A 459 12.02 18.58 -10.87
N GLY A 460 11.11 18.61 -11.85
CA GLY A 460 10.79 17.45 -12.67
C GLY A 460 12.02 16.92 -13.40
N LEU A 461 12.70 17.79 -14.13
CA LEU A 461 13.91 17.45 -14.89
C LEU A 461 15.01 16.85 -14.01
N ALA A 462 15.27 17.44 -12.84
CA ALA A 462 16.26 16.91 -11.90
C ALA A 462 15.90 15.49 -11.41
N ARG A 463 14.61 15.21 -11.21
CA ARG A 463 14.12 13.89 -10.80
C ARG A 463 14.18 12.86 -11.92
N ASP A 464 13.88 13.28 -13.15
CA ASP A 464 13.92 12.45 -14.35
C ASP A 464 15.36 11.99 -14.62
N LEU A 465 16.28 12.97 -14.68
CA LEU A 465 17.71 12.72 -14.88
C LEU A 465 18.32 11.89 -13.76
N ARG A 466 17.87 12.09 -12.51
CA ARG A 466 18.32 11.24 -11.40
C ARG A 466 17.90 9.79 -11.59
N GLY A 467 16.69 9.54 -12.12
CA GLY A 467 16.22 8.20 -12.45
C GLY A 467 17.06 7.55 -13.56
N LEU A 468 17.32 8.29 -14.64
CA LEU A 468 18.18 7.83 -15.73
C LEU A 468 19.61 7.57 -15.26
N ALA A 469 20.19 8.52 -14.53
CA ALA A 469 21.51 8.36 -13.92
C ALA A 469 21.54 7.11 -13.04
N PHE A 470 20.52 6.84 -12.22
CA PHE A 470 20.48 5.61 -11.42
C PHE A 470 20.45 4.32 -12.28
N ALA A 471 19.71 4.34 -13.39
CA ALA A 471 19.61 3.20 -14.31
C ALA A 471 20.90 2.94 -15.09
N PHE A 472 21.60 3.99 -15.52
CA PHE A 472 22.79 3.93 -16.36
C PHE A 472 24.01 3.51 -15.53
N ASN A 473 24.20 2.21 -15.44
CA ASN A 473 25.18 1.55 -14.59
C ASN A 473 26.41 1.02 -15.36
N THR A 474 26.47 1.18 -16.68
CA THR A 474 27.63 0.82 -17.51
C THR A 474 28.46 2.05 -17.86
N LYS A 475 29.77 1.86 -18.16
CA LYS A 475 30.66 2.95 -18.61
C LYS A 475 30.05 3.71 -19.80
N ILE A 476 29.63 2.99 -20.84
CA ILE A 476 29.13 3.56 -22.10
C ILE A 476 27.88 4.41 -21.87
N SER A 477 26.84 3.84 -21.27
CA SER A 477 25.57 4.56 -21.05
C SER A 477 25.74 5.77 -20.13
N TYR A 478 26.57 5.65 -19.09
CA TYR A 478 26.87 6.76 -18.21
C TYR A 478 27.64 7.87 -18.94
N MET A 479 28.58 7.52 -19.84
CA MET A 479 29.30 8.50 -20.67
C MET A 479 28.38 9.24 -21.63
N MET A 480 27.49 8.55 -22.34
CA MET A 480 26.46 9.22 -23.17
C MET A 480 25.65 10.25 -22.37
N LEU A 481 25.22 9.89 -21.15
CA LEU A 481 24.51 10.83 -20.28
C LEU A 481 25.39 11.99 -19.81
N PHE A 482 26.63 11.72 -19.41
CA PHE A 482 27.53 12.75 -18.92
C PHE A 482 27.91 13.76 -20.02
N GLU A 483 28.21 13.28 -21.22
CA GLU A 483 28.55 14.10 -22.39
C GLU A 483 27.34 14.89 -22.90
N TRP A 484 26.13 14.36 -22.75
CA TRP A 484 24.92 15.13 -23.03
C TRP A 484 24.65 16.24 -22.02
N ILE A 485 24.89 16.01 -20.72
CA ILE A 485 24.69 17.03 -19.67
C ILE A 485 25.79 18.10 -19.71
N TYR A 486 27.06 17.70 -19.84
CA TYR A 486 28.23 18.57 -19.75
C TYR A 486 28.84 18.82 -21.13
N PRO A 487 29.20 20.08 -21.47
CA PRO A 487 29.15 21.28 -20.63
C PRO A 487 27.82 22.03 -20.74
N THR A 488 26.94 21.67 -21.67
CA THR A 488 25.83 22.51 -22.14
C THR A 488 24.80 22.84 -21.05
N TYR A 489 24.38 21.85 -20.27
CA TYR A 489 23.24 22.00 -19.34
C TYR A 489 23.66 22.15 -17.87
N THR A 490 24.91 21.82 -17.53
CA THR A 490 25.43 22.05 -16.17
C THR A 490 25.31 23.51 -15.68
N PRO A 491 25.51 24.58 -16.50
CA PRO A 491 25.38 25.96 -16.05
C PRO A 491 23.97 26.32 -15.62
N ILE A 492 22.94 25.71 -16.23
CA ILE A 492 21.53 25.90 -15.87
C ILE A 492 21.29 25.40 -14.45
N LEU A 493 21.79 24.19 -14.13
CA LEU A 493 21.69 23.61 -12.79
C LEU A 493 22.43 24.43 -11.74
N HIS A 494 23.63 24.92 -12.07
CA HIS A 494 24.36 25.84 -11.21
C HIS A 494 23.53 27.09 -10.94
N ARG A 495 23.09 27.80 -11.98
CA ARG A 495 22.32 29.05 -11.87
C ARG A 495 21.05 28.87 -11.02
N ALA A 496 20.37 27.74 -11.17
CA ALA A 496 19.20 27.42 -10.35
C ALA A 496 19.53 27.31 -8.85
N ILE A 497 20.63 26.64 -8.50
CA ILE A 497 21.11 26.58 -7.11
C ILE A 497 21.50 27.96 -6.59
N GLU A 498 22.09 28.81 -7.45
CA GLU A 498 22.44 30.18 -7.07
C GLU A 498 21.23 31.06 -6.77
N LEU A 499 20.16 30.89 -7.56
CA LEU A 499 18.94 31.68 -7.46
C LEU A 499 18.06 31.21 -6.30
N TRP A 500 17.90 29.89 -6.16
CA TRP A 500 16.94 29.26 -5.24
C TRP A 500 17.58 28.52 -4.07
N TYR A 501 18.78 28.91 -3.64
CA TYR A 501 19.48 28.31 -2.50
C TYR A 501 18.64 28.23 -1.20
N HIS A 502 17.67 29.15 -1.04
CA HIS A 502 16.76 29.23 0.10
C HIS A 502 15.53 28.33 -0.02
N ASP A 503 15.36 27.59 -1.12
CA ASP A 503 14.19 26.73 -1.36
C ASP A 503 14.61 25.24 -1.44
N PRO A 504 14.46 24.47 -0.35
CA PRO A 504 14.79 23.04 -0.34
C PRO A 504 14.02 22.20 -1.35
N THR A 505 12.84 22.66 -1.81
CA THR A 505 12.03 21.91 -2.78
C THR A 505 12.72 21.85 -4.15
N VAL A 506 13.52 22.88 -4.48
CA VAL A 506 14.31 22.97 -5.72
C VAL A 506 15.73 22.44 -5.52
N THR A 507 16.39 22.85 -4.44
CA THR A 507 17.81 22.50 -4.23
C THR A 507 18.01 21.01 -3.97
N THR A 508 17.08 20.36 -3.25
CA THR A 508 17.24 18.93 -2.89
C THR A 508 17.23 18.01 -4.13
N PRO A 509 16.28 18.11 -5.08
CA PRO A 509 16.34 17.32 -6.32
C PRO A 509 17.64 17.53 -7.11
N VAL A 510 18.11 18.76 -7.27
CA VAL A 510 19.33 19.08 -8.02
C VAL A 510 20.57 18.52 -7.31
N LEU A 511 20.69 18.71 -5.99
CA LEU A 511 21.78 18.14 -5.20
C LEU A 511 21.77 16.60 -5.24
N LYS A 512 20.60 15.97 -5.20
CA LYS A 512 20.46 14.51 -5.33
C LYS A 512 20.82 14.00 -6.73
N LEU A 513 20.59 14.79 -7.79
CA LEU A 513 21.08 14.48 -9.13
C LEU A 513 22.61 14.48 -9.17
N PHE A 514 23.26 15.54 -8.68
CA PHE A 514 24.73 15.58 -8.61
C PHE A 514 25.30 14.46 -7.74
N ALA A 515 24.66 14.16 -6.61
CA ALA A 515 25.04 13.04 -5.75
C ALA A 515 24.97 11.70 -6.51
N GLU A 516 23.92 11.44 -7.30
CA GLU A 516 23.87 10.23 -8.11
C GLU A 516 24.97 10.25 -9.19
N LEU A 517 25.18 11.36 -9.90
CA LEU A 517 26.20 11.47 -10.95
C LEU A 517 27.61 11.14 -10.46
N VAL A 518 27.97 11.47 -9.22
CA VAL A 518 29.30 11.19 -8.64
C VAL A 518 29.43 9.81 -7.98
N VAL A 519 28.33 9.08 -7.78
CA VAL A 519 28.38 7.74 -7.20
C VAL A 519 28.86 6.73 -8.24
N ASN A 520 29.94 6.02 -7.92
CA ASN A 520 30.51 4.97 -8.78
C ASN A 520 29.76 3.63 -8.67
N ARG A 521 28.48 3.63 -9.02
CA ARG A 521 27.65 2.43 -9.04
C ARG A 521 28.15 1.47 -10.12
N SER A 522 28.31 0.19 -9.77
CA SER A 522 28.73 -0.87 -10.70
C SER A 522 30.02 -0.54 -11.49
N GLN A 523 30.91 0.26 -10.91
CA GLN A 523 32.16 0.71 -11.57
C GLN A 523 31.94 1.51 -12.87
N ARG A 524 30.82 2.23 -13.00
CA ARG A 524 30.54 3.06 -14.19
C ARG A 524 31.50 4.24 -14.41
N LEU A 525 32.11 4.77 -13.34
CA LEU A 525 33.03 5.92 -13.39
C LEU A 525 34.46 5.44 -13.71
N GLN A 526 34.60 4.73 -14.82
CA GLN A 526 35.89 4.32 -15.37
C GLN A 526 36.27 5.27 -16.50
N PHE A 527 36.99 6.33 -16.15
CA PHE A 527 37.55 7.27 -17.12
C PHE A 527 38.90 6.76 -17.62
N ASP A 528 39.15 6.92 -18.92
CA ASP A 528 40.46 6.60 -19.48
C ASP A 528 41.52 7.56 -18.90
N VAL A 529 42.78 7.11 -18.79
CA VAL A 529 43.86 7.86 -18.11
C VAL A 529 44.11 9.23 -18.77
N SER A 530 43.80 9.35 -20.06
CA SER A 530 43.88 10.59 -20.85
C SER A 530 42.61 11.46 -20.79
N SER A 531 41.51 10.95 -20.22
CA SER A 531 40.23 11.65 -20.19
C SER A 531 40.15 12.67 -19.05
N PRO A 532 39.82 13.95 -19.33
CA PRO A 532 39.59 14.94 -18.28
C PRO A 532 38.24 14.74 -17.55
N ASN A 533 37.38 13.83 -18.01
CA ASN A 533 35.98 13.73 -17.59
C ASN A 533 35.81 13.52 -16.08
N GLY A 534 36.70 12.75 -15.44
CA GLY A 534 36.66 12.58 -13.99
C GLY A 534 36.94 13.87 -13.21
N VAL A 535 37.89 14.67 -13.68
CA VAL A 535 38.21 15.99 -13.09
C VAL A 535 37.08 16.99 -13.36
N LEU A 536 36.49 16.95 -14.56
CA LEU A 536 35.36 17.80 -14.93
C LEU A 536 34.14 17.51 -14.05
N LEU A 537 33.78 16.23 -13.89
CA LEU A 537 32.69 15.80 -13.00
C LEU A 537 32.93 16.28 -11.56
N PHE A 538 34.15 16.07 -11.04
CA PHE A 538 34.52 16.54 -9.70
C PHE A 538 34.41 18.06 -9.57
N ARG A 539 34.87 18.81 -10.58
CA ARG A 539 34.80 20.27 -10.60
C ARG A 539 33.36 20.76 -10.57
N GLU A 540 32.48 20.20 -11.41
CA GLU A 540 31.08 20.62 -11.45
C GLU A 540 30.35 20.28 -10.15
N ALA A 541 30.53 19.07 -9.61
CA ALA A 541 29.94 18.69 -8.33
C ALA A 541 30.45 19.58 -7.16
N SER A 542 31.75 19.86 -7.12
CA SER A 542 32.35 20.74 -6.11
C SER A 542 31.82 22.17 -6.22
N LYS A 543 31.69 22.69 -7.45
CA LYS A 543 31.16 24.02 -7.70
C LYS A 543 29.71 24.14 -7.21
N VAL A 544 28.85 23.14 -7.44
CA VAL A 544 27.48 23.15 -6.91
C VAL A 544 27.48 23.20 -5.39
N ILE A 545 28.27 22.36 -4.73
CA ILE A 545 28.33 22.28 -3.26
C ILE A 545 28.83 23.60 -2.67
N VAL A 546 29.92 24.15 -3.20
CA VAL A 546 30.49 25.42 -2.72
C VAL A 546 29.51 26.57 -2.96
N SER A 547 28.88 26.61 -4.13
CA SER A 547 27.89 27.62 -4.51
C SER A 547 26.65 27.61 -3.60
N TYR A 548 26.13 26.41 -3.29
CA TYR A 548 25.04 26.23 -2.35
C TYR A 548 25.44 26.58 -0.92
N GLY A 549 26.54 25.99 -0.43
CA GLY A 549 27.01 26.15 0.95
C GLY A 549 27.36 27.58 1.30
N THR A 550 28.07 28.30 0.41
CA THR A 550 28.45 29.70 0.66
C THR A 550 27.23 30.60 0.79
N ARG A 551 26.21 30.42 -0.05
CA ARG A 551 24.96 31.19 0.05
C ARG A 551 24.14 30.81 1.28
N LEU A 552 24.06 29.52 1.61
CA LEU A 552 23.37 29.07 2.82
C LEU A 552 23.98 29.68 4.09
N LEU A 553 25.32 29.85 4.14
CA LEU A 553 26.00 30.51 5.26
C LEU A 553 25.67 32.00 5.38
N THR A 554 25.24 32.66 4.31
CA THR A 554 24.77 34.06 4.38
C THR A 554 23.39 34.21 5.00
N MET A 555 22.63 33.12 5.16
CA MET A 555 21.31 33.15 5.79
C MET A 555 21.43 33.23 7.31
N THR A 556 21.21 34.43 7.86
CA THR A 556 21.35 34.70 9.30
C THR A 556 20.10 34.34 10.12
N ASN A 557 18.91 34.31 9.51
CA ASN A 557 17.63 34.09 10.19
C ASN A 557 16.80 32.96 9.55
N ILE A 558 17.20 31.70 9.79
CA ILE A 558 16.40 30.53 9.39
C ILE A 558 15.36 30.23 10.48
N PRO A 559 14.05 30.20 10.16
CA PRO A 559 13.02 29.79 11.12
C PRO A 559 13.31 28.41 11.72
N LYS A 560 13.09 28.24 13.04
CA LYS A 560 13.44 26.99 13.77
C LYS A 560 12.77 25.75 13.18
N ASP A 561 11.58 25.89 12.65
CA ASP A 561 10.76 24.87 11.97
C ASP A 561 11.32 24.46 10.59
N GLN A 562 12.03 25.36 9.90
CA GLN A 562 12.65 25.09 8.60
C GLN A 562 14.12 24.69 8.70
N MET A 563 14.73 24.87 9.88
CA MET A 563 16.16 24.63 10.09
C MET A 563 16.60 23.20 9.72
N TYR A 564 15.80 22.18 10.06
CA TYR A 564 16.14 20.78 9.75
C TYR A 564 16.09 20.53 8.23
N LYS A 565 15.01 20.98 7.57
CA LYS A 565 14.82 20.85 6.11
C LYS A 565 15.89 21.58 5.29
N MET A 566 16.36 22.73 5.77
CA MET A 566 17.37 23.54 5.09
C MET A 566 18.82 23.09 5.40
N LYS A 567 19.13 22.68 6.64
CA LYS A 567 20.49 22.26 7.01
C LYS A 567 20.80 20.82 6.64
N TYR A 568 19.78 19.96 6.57
CA TYR A 568 19.94 18.55 6.26
C TYR A 568 19.10 18.13 5.04
N PRO A 569 19.31 18.73 3.86
CA PRO A 569 18.54 18.41 2.65
C PRO A 569 18.73 16.94 2.20
N PHE A 570 19.78 16.27 2.68
CA PHE A 570 20.02 14.84 2.44
C PHE A 570 19.34 13.89 3.44
N TYR A 571 18.93 14.39 4.62
CA TYR A 571 18.23 13.59 5.65
C TYR A 571 16.74 13.92 5.75
N CYS A 572 16.32 15.11 5.28
CA CYS A 572 14.93 15.47 5.09
C CYS A 572 14.53 15.19 3.65
N PHE A 573 13.50 14.37 3.46
CA PHE A 573 12.78 14.07 2.21
C PHE A 573 13.20 12.83 1.44
#